data_AF-A0A376ZWW3-F1
#
_entry.id   AF-A0A376ZWW3-F1
#
_cell.length_a   1.000
_cell.length_b   1.000
_cell.length_c   1.000
_cell.angle_alpha   90.00
_cell.angle_beta   90.00
_cell.angle_gamma   90.00
#
_symmetry.space_group_name_H-M   'P 1'
#
loop_
_entity.id
_entity.type
_entity.pdbx_description
1 polymer ?
#
loop_
_entity_poly.entity_id
_entity_poly.type
_entity_poly.pdbx_seq_one_letter_code
_entity_poly.pdbx_strand_id
1 'polypeptide(L)'
;MYTLDGIELELSTNKVRPVVAAKIDIPKFEKHHRDIGVLEPLNILENNSLFFFKDNVSEFDFGNYRVVSSQDMFIYKVTNPGAEFYISSGKSSHVFGEGGCHYYFNGVKQPSHLIFLNNDNRNPETINVSSFTDTSEEVKIFSNVKGNKCTLKFIWSYGSFELTLRPKSSSRADLNTSETKISLSNDALLLRDIFELSKQTSGDVLIYNTLWQYH
;
A
#
# COMPACT_ATOMS: atom_id res chain seq x y z
N MET A 1 -19.78 -21.34 4.06
CA MET A 1 -19.13 -22.60 4.50
C MET A 1 -17.65 -22.35 4.63
N TYR A 2 -16.98 -22.79 5.69
CA TYR A 2 -15.53 -22.63 5.83
C TYR A 2 -14.80 -23.92 5.52
N THR A 3 -13.75 -23.85 4.71
CA THR A 3 -12.85 -24.96 4.43
C THR A 3 -11.72 -25.01 5.46
N LEU A 4 -11.04 -26.16 5.56
CA LEU A 4 -9.91 -26.34 6.48
C LEU A 4 -8.72 -25.42 6.16
N ASP A 5 -8.54 -25.09 4.88
CA ASP A 5 -7.51 -24.19 4.37
C ASP A 5 -7.91 -22.71 4.44
N GLY A 6 -8.99 -22.36 5.15
CA GLY A 6 -9.30 -20.97 5.49
C GLY A 6 -10.12 -20.21 4.46
N ILE A 7 -10.76 -20.90 3.51
CA ILE A 7 -11.60 -20.28 2.48
C ILE A 7 -13.05 -20.24 2.98
N GLU A 8 -13.65 -19.06 2.93
CA GLU A 8 -15.09 -18.89 3.09
C GLU A 8 -15.78 -19.00 1.74
N LEU A 9 -16.64 -20.00 1.61
CA LEU A 9 -17.47 -20.25 0.43
C LEU A 9 -18.88 -19.71 0.64
N GLU A 10 -19.41 -19.05 -0.39
CA GLU A 10 -20.76 -18.53 -0.47
C GLU A 10 -21.49 -19.06 -1.69
N LEU A 11 -22.83 -19.02 -1.64
CA LEU A 11 -23.67 -19.35 -2.78
C LEU A 11 -23.67 -18.18 -3.77
N SER A 12 -23.39 -18.47 -5.03
CA SER A 12 -23.49 -17.48 -6.11
C SER A 12 -24.87 -17.50 -6.74
N THR A 13 -25.30 -16.35 -7.24
CA THR A 13 -26.47 -16.24 -8.14
C THR A 13 -26.16 -16.76 -9.55
N ASN A 14 -24.89 -17.00 -9.88
CA ASN A 14 -24.47 -17.58 -11.15
C ASN A 14 -24.70 -19.10 -11.17
N LYS A 15 -25.62 -19.55 -12.03
CA LYS A 15 -25.95 -20.99 -12.19
C LYS A 15 -24.78 -21.85 -12.69
N VAL A 16 -23.75 -21.26 -13.31
CA VAL A 16 -22.56 -21.96 -13.81
C VAL A 16 -21.53 -22.19 -12.69
N ARG A 17 -21.47 -21.29 -11.70
CA ARG A 17 -20.58 -21.39 -10.54
C ARG A 17 -21.39 -21.19 -9.26
N PRO A 18 -22.18 -22.19 -8.82
CA PRO A 18 -23.14 -22.02 -7.72
C PRO A 18 -22.49 -21.82 -6.36
N VAL A 19 -21.21 -22.17 -6.22
CA VAL A 19 -20.41 -21.95 -5.01
C VAL A 19 -19.16 -21.20 -5.42
N VAL A 20 -18.86 -20.12 -4.69
CA VAL A 20 -17.70 -19.26 -4.95
C VAL A 20 -16.98 -18.97 -3.64
N ALA A 21 -15.66 -18.75 -3.73
CA ALA A 21 -14.90 -18.25 -2.60
C ALA A 21 -15.15 -16.75 -2.43
N ALA A 22 -15.61 -16.34 -1.26
CA ALA A 22 -15.94 -14.97 -0.92
C ALA A 22 -14.85 -14.30 -0.07
N LYS A 23 -14.26 -15.05 0.86
CA LYS A 23 -13.18 -14.56 1.75
C LYS A 23 -12.09 -15.60 1.93
N ILE A 24 -10.88 -15.14 2.22
CA ILE A 24 -9.73 -16.02 2.50
C ILE A 24 -9.03 -15.55 3.78
N ASP A 25 -8.91 -16.45 4.76
CA ASP A 25 -8.00 -16.33 5.90
C ASP A 25 -6.58 -16.69 5.44
N ILE A 26 -5.76 -15.67 5.18
CA ILE A 26 -4.43 -15.83 4.60
C ILE A 26 -3.51 -16.69 5.48
N PRO A 27 -3.40 -16.47 6.82
CA PRO A 27 -2.59 -17.32 7.66
C PRO A 27 -2.95 -18.82 7.58
N LYS A 28 -4.24 -19.16 7.54
CA LYS A 28 -4.68 -20.55 7.35
C LYS A 28 -4.40 -21.04 5.94
N PHE A 29 -4.60 -20.20 4.93
CA PHE A 29 -4.36 -20.52 3.53
C PHE A 29 -2.88 -20.86 3.30
N GLU A 30 -1.96 -19.99 3.69
CA GLU A 30 -0.51 -20.20 3.51
C GLU A 30 0.01 -21.45 4.20
N LYS A 31 -0.56 -21.80 5.37
CA LYS A 31 -0.19 -23.03 6.08
C LYS A 31 -0.44 -24.29 5.25
N HIS A 32 -1.49 -24.28 4.43
CA HIS A 32 -1.91 -25.39 3.57
C HIS A 32 -1.37 -25.28 2.13
N HIS A 33 -1.09 -24.06 1.66
CA HIS A 33 -0.66 -23.73 0.30
C HIS A 33 0.73 -23.08 0.29
N ARG A 34 1.71 -23.74 0.93
CA ARG A 34 3.03 -23.16 1.26
C ARG A 34 3.84 -22.67 0.07
N ASP A 35 3.57 -23.19 -1.13
CA ASP A 35 4.34 -22.89 -2.33
C ASP A 35 3.89 -21.57 -3.01
N ILE A 36 2.81 -20.94 -2.53
CA ILE A 36 2.16 -19.81 -3.22
C ILE A 36 2.67 -18.43 -2.77
N GLY A 37 3.29 -18.31 -1.59
CA GLY A 37 3.90 -17.07 -1.07
C GLY A 37 3.02 -15.83 -1.21
N VAL A 38 2.17 -15.54 -0.21
CA VAL A 38 1.14 -14.50 -0.35
C VAL A 38 1.60 -13.19 0.29
N LEU A 39 2.30 -12.36 -0.49
CA LEU A 39 2.71 -11.01 -0.05
C LEU A 39 1.59 -9.98 -0.23
N GLU A 40 0.81 -10.10 -1.31
CA GLU A 40 -0.33 -9.24 -1.62
C GLU A 40 -1.48 -10.03 -2.26
N PRO A 41 -2.73 -9.51 -2.23
CA PRO A 41 -3.90 -10.23 -2.76
C PRO A 41 -3.78 -10.71 -4.22
N LEU A 42 -3.03 -9.99 -5.07
CA LEU A 42 -2.84 -10.38 -6.46
C LEU A 42 -2.09 -11.71 -6.62
N ASN A 43 -1.23 -12.08 -5.67
CA ASN A 43 -0.55 -13.38 -5.70
C ASN A 43 -1.55 -14.55 -5.68
N ILE A 44 -2.75 -14.35 -5.13
CA ILE A 44 -3.84 -15.35 -5.18
C ILE A 44 -4.68 -15.16 -6.45
N LEU A 45 -5.11 -13.93 -6.75
CA LEU A 45 -6.03 -13.65 -7.85
C LEU A 45 -5.45 -13.93 -9.24
N GLU A 46 -4.14 -13.77 -9.41
CA GLU A 46 -3.46 -13.98 -10.69
C GLU A 46 -2.89 -15.40 -10.82
N ASN A 47 -2.91 -16.19 -9.75
CA ASN A 47 -2.38 -17.54 -9.76
C ASN A 47 -3.25 -18.47 -10.62
N ASN A 48 -2.68 -19.02 -11.69
CA ASN A 48 -3.38 -19.91 -12.61
C ASN A 48 -3.77 -21.25 -11.97
N SER A 49 -3.01 -21.72 -10.98
CA SER A 49 -3.34 -22.92 -10.22
C SER A 49 -4.55 -22.73 -9.31
N LEU A 50 -4.95 -21.47 -9.07
CA LEU A 50 -6.07 -21.11 -8.21
C LEU A 50 -7.23 -20.43 -8.95
N PHE A 51 -7.46 -20.84 -10.20
CA PHE A 51 -8.43 -20.20 -11.11
C PHE A 51 -9.87 -20.06 -10.57
N PHE A 52 -10.23 -20.80 -9.52
CA PHE A 52 -11.54 -20.74 -8.89
C PHE A 52 -11.75 -19.50 -8.00
N PHE A 53 -10.68 -18.79 -7.60
CA PHE A 53 -10.77 -17.58 -6.76
C PHE A 53 -10.99 -16.28 -7.54
N LYS A 54 -10.62 -16.23 -8.83
CA LYS A 54 -10.27 -14.99 -9.53
C LYS A 54 -11.32 -13.87 -9.45
N ASP A 55 -12.60 -14.20 -9.64
CA ASP A 55 -13.62 -13.17 -9.86
C ASP A 55 -14.50 -12.89 -8.64
N ASN A 56 -14.39 -13.70 -7.58
CA ASN A 56 -15.41 -13.71 -6.52
C ASN A 56 -14.87 -13.41 -5.12
N VAL A 57 -13.55 -13.49 -4.90
CA VAL A 57 -12.98 -13.19 -3.59
C VAL A 57 -13.06 -11.68 -3.34
N SER A 58 -13.87 -11.34 -2.35
CA SER A 58 -14.17 -9.96 -1.95
C SER A 58 -13.32 -9.50 -0.76
N GLU A 59 -12.74 -10.43 0.01
CA GLU A 59 -11.95 -10.09 1.20
C GLU A 59 -10.79 -11.06 1.43
N PHE A 60 -9.64 -10.51 1.82
CA PHE A 60 -8.45 -11.25 2.25
C PHE A 60 -8.11 -10.82 3.68
N ASP A 61 -8.16 -11.74 4.63
CA ASP A 61 -7.81 -11.49 6.03
C ASP A 61 -6.38 -11.95 6.31
N PHE A 62 -5.45 -11.00 6.46
CA PHE A 62 -4.05 -11.25 6.78
C PHE A 62 -3.80 -11.31 8.30
N GLY A 63 -4.85 -11.29 9.12
CA GLY A 63 -4.80 -11.31 10.58
C GLY A 63 -4.52 -9.94 11.20
N ASN A 64 -3.51 -9.21 10.70
CA ASN A 64 -3.16 -7.86 11.19
C ASN A 64 -3.87 -6.74 10.41
N TYR A 65 -4.33 -7.05 9.21
CA TYR A 65 -5.09 -6.17 8.33
C TYR A 65 -5.97 -7.02 7.42
N ARG A 66 -6.95 -6.37 6.83
CA ARG A 66 -7.83 -6.98 5.83
C ARG A 66 -7.79 -6.19 4.54
N VAL A 67 -7.87 -6.86 3.41
CA VAL A 67 -7.98 -6.21 2.10
C VAL A 67 -9.33 -6.57 1.49
N VAL A 68 -10.17 -5.56 1.33
CA VAL A 68 -11.43 -5.70 0.58
C VAL A 68 -11.14 -5.43 -0.89
N SER A 69 -11.53 -6.38 -1.74
CA SER A 69 -11.37 -6.32 -3.19
C SER A 69 -12.61 -5.73 -3.84
N SER A 70 -12.41 -4.66 -4.61
CA SER A 70 -13.35 -4.16 -5.61
C SER A 70 -12.76 -4.38 -7.01
N GLN A 71 -13.54 -4.12 -8.07
CA GLN A 71 -13.09 -4.34 -9.46
C GLN A 71 -11.74 -3.67 -9.72
N ASP A 72 -11.61 -2.37 -9.47
CA ASP A 72 -10.41 -1.59 -9.83
C ASP A 72 -9.56 -1.13 -8.62
N MET A 73 -9.97 -1.51 -7.40
CA MET A 73 -9.38 -0.98 -6.17
C MET A 73 -9.31 -2.03 -5.07
N PHE A 74 -8.24 -1.95 -4.27
CA PHE A 74 -8.16 -2.60 -2.96
C PHE A 74 -8.34 -1.60 -1.82
N ILE A 75 -9.08 -2.02 -0.79
CA ILE A 75 -9.26 -1.25 0.44
C ILE A 75 -8.59 -2.00 1.58
N TYR A 76 -7.46 -1.49 2.04
CA TYR A 76 -6.72 -2.03 3.18
C TYR A 76 -7.29 -1.42 4.46
N LYS A 77 -7.78 -2.28 5.35
CA LYS A 77 -8.25 -1.92 6.69
C LYS A 77 -7.28 -2.52 7.69
N VAL A 78 -6.37 -1.70 8.21
CA VAL A 78 -5.41 -2.14 9.21
C VAL A 78 -6.09 -2.13 10.57
N THR A 79 -5.97 -3.22 11.32
CA THR A 79 -6.59 -3.35 12.65
C THR A 79 -5.56 -3.36 13.77
N ASN A 80 -4.33 -3.76 13.46
CA ASN A 80 -3.26 -3.88 14.46
C ASN A 80 -2.18 -2.80 14.21
N PRO A 81 -1.84 -1.97 15.22
CA PRO A 81 -0.68 -1.09 15.16
C PRO A 81 0.60 -1.86 14.86
N GLY A 82 1.54 -1.23 14.17
CA GLY A 82 2.81 -1.87 13.79
C GLY A 82 2.71 -2.90 12.67
N ALA A 83 1.56 -3.01 11.99
CA ALA A 83 1.41 -3.96 10.89
C ALA A 83 2.34 -3.60 9.72
N GLU A 84 2.93 -4.63 9.12
CA GLU A 84 3.83 -4.55 7.97
C GLU A 84 3.19 -5.25 6.77
N PHE A 85 3.07 -4.57 5.64
CA PHE A 85 2.47 -5.17 4.45
C PHE A 85 2.83 -4.45 3.15
N TYR A 86 2.76 -5.21 2.06
CA TYR A 86 2.92 -4.70 0.71
C TYR A 86 1.62 -4.10 0.18
N ILE A 87 1.74 -2.93 -0.42
CA ILE A 87 0.65 -2.30 -1.18
C ILE A 87 0.64 -2.89 -2.58
N SER A 88 -0.55 -3.28 -3.04
CA SER A 88 -0.70 -3.97 -4.31
C SER A 88 -0.10 -3.21 -5.48
N SER A 89 0.70 -3.90 -6.29
CA SER A 89 1.30 -3.33 -7.50
C SER A 89 0.35 -3.25 -8.70
N GLY A 90 -0.76 -3.99 -8.71
CA GLY A 90 -1.66 -4.09 -9.88
C GLY A 90 -3.02 -3.41 -9.75
N LYS A 91 -3.43 -2.97 -8.55
CA LYS A 91 -4.69 -2.23 -8.33
C LYS A 91 -4.50 -1.00 -7.47
N SER A 92 -5.25 0.07 -7.80
CA SER A 92 -5.26 1.28 -6.97
C SER A 92 -5.65 0.91 -5.54
N SER A 93 -5.13 1.61 -4.54
CA SER A 93 -5.38 1.24 -3.15
C SER A 93 -5.81 2.41 -2.29
N HIS A 94 -6.80 2.17 -1.43
CA HIS A 94 -7.11 3.01 -0.27
C HIS A 94 -6.67 2.27 0.99
N VAL A 95 -5.78 2.88 1.76
CA VAL A 95 -5.24 2.28 2.99
C VAL A 95 -5.68 3.10 4.18
N PHE A 96 -6.37 2.46 5.12
CA PHE A 96 -6.71 3.03 6.41
C PHE A 96 -5.71 2.51 7.44
N GLY A 97 -4.64 3.27 7.65
CA GLY A 97 -3.51 2.94 8.48
C GLY A 97 -3.80 2.95 9.98
N GLU A 98 -2.88 2.39 10.75
CA GLU A 98 -2.82 2.45 12.22
C GLU A 98 -1.41 2.90 12.66
N GLY A 99 -1.26 3.29 13.93
CA GLY A 99 0.03 3.77 14.45
C GLY A 99 1.17 2.77 14.23
N GLY A 100 2.35 3.25 13.86
CA GLY A 100 3.57 2.45 13.67
C GLY A 100 3.57 1.53 12.45
N CYS A 101 2.56 1.57 11.57
CA CYS A 101 2.51 0.67 10.41
C CYS A 101 3.62 0.95 9.40
N HIS A 102 4.04 -0.11 8.69
CA HIS A 102 5.00 -0.05 7.60
C HIS A 102 4.34 -0.44 6.27
N TYR A 103 4.30 0.51 5.34
CA TYR A 103 3.69 0.36 4.02
C TYR A 103 4.78 0.15 2.97
N TYR A 104 4.90 -1.06 2.41
CA TYR A 104 5.94 -1.39 1.43
C TYR A 104 5.41 -1.23 -0.01
N PHE A 105 6.19 -0.57 -0.85
CA PHE A 105 5.90 -0.40 -2.27
C PHE A 105 6.97 -1.08 -3.12
N ASN A 106 6.54 -1.98 -4.00
CA ASN A 106 7.44 -2.64 -4.96
C ASN A 106 7.90 -1.64 -6.02
N GLY A 107 9.18 -1.67 -6.42
CA GLY A 107 9.78 -0.76 -7.41
C GLY A 107 9.37 -1.04 -8.86
N VAL A 108 8.08 -1.25 -9.11
CA VAL A 108 7.52 -1.62 -10.42
C VAL A 108 6.45 -0.62 -10.86
N LYS A 109 6.07 -0.66 -12.14
CA LYS A 109 4.93 0.11 -12.64
C LYS A 109 3.67 -0.31 -11.88
N GLN A 110 3.00 0.67 -11.28
CA GLN A 110 1.83 0.44 -10.45
C GLN A 110 0.87 1.63 -10.53
N PRO A 111 -0.41 1.44 -10.16
CA PRO A 111 -1.41 2.51 -10.18
C PRO A 111 -1.22 3.51 -9.03
N SER A 112 -2.17 4.42 -8.87
CA SER A 112 -2.11 5.41 -7.78
C SER A 112 -2.67 4.86 -6.48
N HIS A 113 -2.13 5.34 -5.36
CA HIS A 113 -2.50 4.90 -4.02
C HIS A 113 -2.83 6.08 -3.10
N LEU A 114 -3.71 5.84 -2.15
CA LEU A 114 -4.10 6.79 -1.11
C LEU A 114 -3.95 6.13 0.25
N ILE A 115 -3.13 6.71 1.12
CA ILE A 115 -2.97 6.30 2.50
C ILE A 115 -3.57 7.35 3.43
N PHE A 116 -4.49 6.91 4.27
CA PHE A 116 -5.00 7.62 5.43
C PHE A 116 -4.15 7.25 6.65
N LEU A 117 -3.17 8.09 6.95
CA LEU A 117 -2.22 7.91 8.05
C LEU A 117 -2.90 8.13 9.40
N ASN A 118 -2.59 7.28 10.37
CA ASN A 118 -3.01 7.50 11.75
C ASN A 118 -2.35 8.78 12.33
N ASN A 119 -1.14 9.10 11.87
CA ASN A 119 -0.38 10.30 12.18
C ASN A 119 -0.16 10.49 13.69
N ASP A 120 0.27 9.42 14.36
CA ASP A 120 0.69 9.45 15.77
C ASP A 120 2.22 9.54 15.85
N ASN A 121 2.73 10.71 16.25
CA ASN A 121 4.18 10.92 16.35
C ASN A 121 4.84 10.07 17.46
N ARG A 122 4.09 9.46 18.39
CA ARG A 122 4.68 8.53 19.36
C ARG A 122 5.07 7.20 18.72
N ASN A 123 4.33 6.80 17.70
CA ASN A 123 4.54 5.58 16.92
C ASN A 123 4.43 5.94 15.44
N PRO A 124 5.43 6.66 14.90
CA PRO A 124 5.35 7.17 13.54
C PRO A 124 5.27 6.01 12.54
N GLU A 125 4.43 6.18 11.54
CA GLU A 125 4.32 5.23 10.43
C GLU A 125 5.50 5.36 9.46
N THR A 126 5.79 4.30 8.71
CA THR A 126 6.85 4.25 7.70
C THR A 126 6.25 3.93 6.34
N ILE A 127 6.48 4.80 5.36
CA ILE A 127 6.21 4.56 3.95
C ILE A 127 7.52 4.13 3.32
N ASN A 128 7.64 2.84 3.02
CA ASN A 128 8.86 2.26 2.48
C ASN A 128 8.78 2.18 0.94
N VAL A 129 9.59 3.02 0.30
CA VAL A 129 9.75 3.10 -1.15
C VAL A 129 11.19 2.79 -1.57
N SER A 130 11.96 2.12 -0.70
CA SER A 130 13.37 1.84 -0.94
C SER A 130 13.59 1.07 -2.24
N SER A 131 12.68 0.16 -2.61
CA SER A 131 12.71 -0.59 -3.87
C SER A 131 12.66 0.28 -5.13
N PHE A 132 12.15 1.51 -5.05
CA PHE A 132 12.24 2.47 -6.15
C PHE A 132 13.59 3.18 -6.23
N THR A 133 14.32 3.25 -5.12
CA THR A 133 15.53 4.06 -4.98
C THR A 133 16.81 3.22 -4.92
N ASP A 134 16.68 1.91 -4.72
CA ASP A 134 17.75 0.93 -4.79
C ASP A 134 17.86 0.37 -6.22
N THR A 135 18.17 1.24 -7.17
CA THR A 135 18.25 0.90 -8.59
C THR A 135 19.31 1.74 -9.29
N SER A 136 19.91 1.19 -10.35
CA SER A 136 20.80 1.95 -11.24
C SER A 136 20.06 2.94 -12.13
N GLU A 137 18.73 2.90 -12.15
CA GLU A 137 17.92 3.79 -12.97
C GLU A 137 17.71 5.15 -12.32
N GLU A 138 17.59 6.18 -13.14
CA GLU A 138 17.23 7.51 -12.65
C GLU A 138 15.78 7.50 -12.16
N VAL A 139 15.60 7.76 -10.87
CA VAL A 139 14.31 7.95 -10.22
C VAL A 139 14.24 9.34 -9.64
N LYS A 140 13.13 10.02 -9.92
CA LYS A 140 12.80 11.34 -9.36
C LYS A 140 11.52 11.23 -8.55
N ILE A 141 11.57 11.72 -7.31
CA ILE A 141 10.39 11.83 -6.46
C ILE A 141 10.10 13.29 -6.25
N PHE A 142 8.90 13.70 -6.66
CA PHE A 142 8.38 15.03 -6.42
C PHE A 142 7.34 14.99 -5.31
N SER A 143 7.25 16.06 -4.54
CA SER A 143 6.18 16.28 -3.56
C SER A 143 5.32 17.47 -3.97
N ASN A 144 4.03 17.38 -3.70
CA ASN A 144 3.07 18.46 -3.86
C ASN A 144 2.19 18.52 -2.61
N VAL A 145 2.28 19.62 -1.88
CA VAL A 145 1.51 19.81 -0.63
C VAL A 145 0.41 20.84 -0.86
N LYS A 146 -0.83 20.47 -0.51
CA LYS A 146 -2.01 21.35 -0.61
C LYS A 146 -2.90 21.16 0.61
N GLY A 147 -2.90 22.13 1.53
CA GLY A 147 -3.57 21.99 2.82
C GLY A 147 -2.97 20.83 3.62
N ASN A 148 -3.80 20.05 4.31
CA ASN A 148 -3.36 18.88 5.09
C ASN A 148 -3.32 17.59 4.23
N LYS A 149 -2.68 17.68 3.07
CA LYS A 149 -2.51 16.60 2.08
C LYS A 149 -1.13 16.73 1.43
N CYS A 150 -0.41 15.62 1.32
CA CYS A 150 0.80 15.51 0.52
C CYS A 150 0.59 14.50 -0.61
N THR A 151 0.98 14.83 -1.83
CA THR A 151 1.07 13.87 -2.94
C THR A 151 2.54 13.71 -3.32
N LEU A 152 3.02 12.47 -3.32
CA LEU A 152 4.32 12.10 -3.83
C LEU A 152 4.15 11.53 -5.24
N LYS A 153 4.93 12.03 -6.19
CA LYS A 153 4.93 11.58 -7.58
C LYS A 153 6.29 10.97 -7.90
N PHE A 154 6.28 9.70 -8.23
CA PHE A 154 7.46 8.92 -8.58
C PHE A 154 7.56 8.88 -10.10
N ILE A 155 8.73 9.18 -10.66
CA ILE A 155 8.99 9.16 -12.10
C ILE A 155 10.29 8.42 -12.35
N TRP A 156 10.26 7.43 -13.24
CA TRP A 156 11.43 6.64 -13.66
C TRP A 156 11.23 6.11 -15.08
N SER A 157 12.17 5.29 -15.58
CA SER A 157 12.20 4.85 -16.98
C SER A 157 10.93 4.10 -17.44
N TYR A 158 10.29 3.32 -16.55
CA TYR A 158 9.11 2.51 -16.88
C TYR A 158 7.77 3.21 -16.66
N GLY A 159 7.79 4.46 -16.19
CA GLY A 159 6.61 5.30 -16.05
C GLY A 159 6.58 6.14 -14.78
N SER A 160 5.37 6.35 -14.26
CA SER A 160 5.14 7.13 -13.07
C SER A 160 3.95 6.60 -12.28
N PHE A 161 3.97 6.77 -10.97
CA PHE A 161 2.80 6.59 -10.12
C PHE A 161 2.71 7.69 -9.06
N GLU A 162 1.52 7.86 -8.50
CA GLU A 162 1.25 8.84 -7.45
C GLU A 162 0.82 8.16 -6.15
N LEU A 163 1.39 8.62 -5.04
CA LEU A 163 1.00 8.27 -3.69
C LEU A 163 0.44 9.51 -2.99
N THR A 164 -0.82 9.48 -2.59
CA THR A 164 -1.43 10.54 -1.80
C THR A 164 -1.48 10.15 -0.33
N LEU A 165 -1.08 11.07 0.54
CA LEU A 165 -1.10 10.95 1.98
C LEU A 165 -2.09 11.96 2.58
N ARG A 166 -2.94 11.48 3.47
CA ARG A 166 -3.90 12.28 4.24
C ARG A 166 -3.94 11.80 5.69
N PRO A 167 -4.29 12.67 6.66
CA PRO A 167 -4.64 12.18 7.99
C PRO A 167 -5.93 11.35 7.91
N LYS A 168 -6.01 10.29 8.72
CA LYS A 168 -7.20 9.41 8.82
C LYS A 168 -8.42 10.11 9.41
N SER A 169 -8.21 11.15 10.22
CA SER A 169 -9.26 11.97 10.82
C SER A 169 -8.79 13.41 10.95
N SER A 170 -9.71 14.37 10.87
CA SER A 170 -9.45 15.79 11.17
C SER A 170 -9.09 16.06 12.64
N SER A 171 -9.35 15.09 13.52
CA SER A 171 -8.97 15.17 14.95
C SER A 171 -7.51 14.79 15.21
N ARG A 172 -6.78 14.31 14.21
CA ARG A 172 -5.35 13.99 14.32
C ARG A 172 -4.50 15.22 14.07
N ALA A 173 -3.22 15.15 14.45
CA ALA A 173 -2.26 16.20 14.15
C ALA A 173 -2.19 16.47 12.65
N ASP A 174 -1.86 17.70 12.27
CA ASP A 174 -1.63 18.04 10.88
C ASP A 174 -0.37 17.36 10.35
N LEU A 175 -0.39 16.97 9.07
CA LEU A 175 0.73 16.29 8.43
C LEU A 175 2.00 17.17 8.37
N ASN A 176 1.87 18.50 8.49
CA ASN A 176 3.00 19.41 8.60
C ASN A 176 3.82 19.25 9.89
N THR A 177 3.31 18.51 10.89
CA THR A 177 4.01 18.16 12.12
C THR A 177 4.31 16.66 12.21
N SER A 178 4.04 15.92 11.13
CA SER A 178 4.14 14.46 11.09
C SER A 178 5.57 13.96 11.18
N GLU A 179 5.79 12.98 12.06
CA GLU A 179 7.03 12.20 12.12
C GLU A 179 6.99 10.94 11.25
N THR A 180 5.96 10.77 10.41
CA THR A 180 5.92 9.70 9.39
C THR A 180 7.16 9.75 8.52
N LYS A 181 7.79 8.60 8.34
CA LYS A 181 9.03 8.44 7.57
C LYS A 181 8.71 8.02 6.15
N ILE A 182 9.38 8.65 5.18
CA ILE A 182 9.48 8.16 3.81
C ILE A 182 10.85 7.49 3.70
N SER A 183 10.89 6.17 3.79
CA SER A 183 12.13 5.39 3.72
C SER A 183 12.56 5.18 2.27
N LEU A 184 13.80 5.57 1.99
CA LEU A 184 14.53 5.40 0.74
C LEU A 184 15.59 4.29 0.93
N SER A 185 16.38 3.99 -0.09
CA SER A 185 17.42 2.95 -0.06
C SER A 185 18.45 3.14 1.06
N ASN A 186 18.96 4.37 1.20
CA ASN A 186 20.06 4.70 2.11
C ASN A 186 19.72 5.81 3.11
N ASP A 187 18.48 6.31 3.11
CA ASP A 187 18.08 7.45 3.93
C ASP A 187 16.56 7.44 4.20
N ALA A 188 16.09 8.37 5.02
CA ALA A 188 14.66 8.61 5.24
C ALA A 188 14.36 10.10 5.35
N LEU A 189 13.28 10.54 4.70
CA LEU A 189 12.75 11.89 4.84
C LEU A 189 11.58 11.89 5.82
N LEU A 190 11.49 12.88 6.69
CA LEU A 190 10.29 13.06 7.51
C LEU A 190 9.23 13.84 6.73
N LEU A 191 7.97 13.46 6.90
CA LEU A 191 6.86 14.11 6.22
C LEU A 191 6.78 15.61 6.58
N ARG A 192 7.04 15.99 7.84
CA ARG A 192 7.12 17.40 8.24
C ARG A 192 8.17 18.21 7.44
N ASP A 193 9.30 17.60 7.10
CA ASP A 193 10.37 18.29 6.36
C ASP A 193 9.98 18.49 4.90
N ILE A 194 9.27 17.50 4.30
CA ILE A 194 8.67 17.64 2.97
C ILE A 194 7.63 18.77 2.94
N PHE A 195 6.81 18.89 3.99
CA PHE A 195 5.88 20.01 4.13
C PHE A 195 6.60 21.36 4.23
N GLU A 196 7.68 21.44 5.00
CA GLU A 196 8.46 22.67 5.12
C GLU A 196 9.07 23.10 3.78
N LEU A 197 9.69 22.16 3.06
CA LEU A 197 10.24 22.41 1.71
C LEU A 197 9.15 22.87 0.73
N SER A 198 7.96 22.27 0.81
CA SER A 198 6.83 22.59 -0.07
C SER A 198 6.20 23.96 0.19
N LYS A 199 6.45 24.62 1.35
CA LYS A 199 5.94 25.98 1.61
C LYS A 199 6.53 27.03 0.67
N GLN A 200 7.70 26.76 0.09
CA GLN A 200 8.46 27.72 -0.70
C GLN A 200 8.00 27.79 -2.17
N THR A 201 7.06 26.94 -2.58
CA THR A 201 6.55 26.89 -3.95
C THR A 201 5.06 26.56 -3.99
N SER A 202 4.39 26.92 -5.08
CA SER A 202 3.01 26.54 -5.36
C SER A 202 2.90 25.26 -6.21
N GLY A 203 4.04 24.70 -6.64
CA GLY A 203 4.13 23.55 -7.54
C GLY A 203 4.80 22.33 -6.94
N ASP A 204 5.26 21.43 -7.81
CA ASP A 204 5.98 20.21 -7.42
C ASP A 204 7.40 20.56 -6.95
N VAL A 205 7.81 20.00 -5.81
CA VAL A 205 9.18 20.09 -5.26
C VAL A 205 9.88 18.76 -5.49
N LEU A 206 11.06 18.77 -6.13
CA LEU A 206 11.91 17.59 -6.21
C LEU A 206 12.50 17.30 -4.82
N ILE A 207 12.15 16.14 -4.24
CA ILE A 207 12.61 15.72 -2.90
C ILE A 207 13.61 14.57 -2.96
N TYR A 208 13.74 13.90 -4.11
CA TYR A 208 14.73 12.85 -4.32
C TYR A 208 15.11 12.75 -5.79
N ASN A 209 16.40 12.53 -6.05
CA ASN A 209 16.93 12.12 -7.34
C ASN A 209 18.06 11.10 -7.11
N THR A 210 18.04 9.96 -7.81
CA THR A 210 19.11 8.95 -7.74
C THR A 210 20.50 9.55 -7.97
N LEU A 211 20.63 10.55 -8.85
CA LEU A 211 21.90 11.22 -9.13
C LEU A 211 22.48 12.00 -7.94
N TRP A 212 21.66 12.37 -6.95
CA TRP A 212 22.15 13.04 -5.74
C TRP A 212 22.89 12.09 -4.80
N GLN A 213 22.72 10.77 -4.94
CA GLN A 213 23.43 9.79 -4.10
C GLN A 213 24.87 9.54 -4.53
N TYR A 214 25.26 9.97 -5.73
CA TYR A 214 26.60 9.79 -6.27
C TYR A 214 27.50 11.04 -6.13
N HIS A 215 27.06 12.03 -5.35
CA HIS A 215 27.76 13.27 -5.05
C HIS A 215 27.83 13.51 -3.55
#